data_AF-A0A0M0EJ25-F1
#
_entry.id   AF-A0A0M0EJ25-F1
#
_cell.length_a   1.000
_cell.length_b   1.000
_cell.length_c   1.000
_cell.angle_alpha   90.00
_cell.angle_beta   90.00
_cell.angle_gamma   90.00
#
_symmetry.space_group_name_H-M   'P 1'
#
loop_
_entity.id
_entity.type
_entity.pdbx_description
1 polymer ?
#
loop_
_entity_poly.entity_id
_entity_poly.type
_entity_poly.pdbx_seq_one_letter_code
_entity_poly.pdbx_strand_id
1 'polypeptide(L)'
;MSYRPVITLPAMTLGILFGGGMLPAMARDMAMPPSATPQAMIDAAPGARLAGYLNFCIENGLADHAGATPLMNTLIRSTGAVPPDEHGNMDYAYGTVGVLQPGSGNMPRMTDLDIPARHDACTHAVKKAGMGA
;
A
#
# COMPACT_ATOMS: atom_id res chain seq x y z
N MET A 1 -38.36 47.67 -24.60
CA MET A 1 -39.09 47.08 -23.45
C MET A 1 -38.16 46.08 -22.78
N SER A 2 -37.66 46.44 -21.61
CA SER A 2 -36.58 45.73 -20.90
C SER A 2 -37.19 44.82 -19.83
N TYR A 3 -37.01 43.50 -19.95
CA TYR A 3 -37.44 42.54 -18.94
C TYR A 3 -36.42 42.48 -17.81
N ARG A 4 -36.86 42.76 -16.57
CA ARG A 4 -36.13 42.49 -15.33
C ARG A 4 -36.92 41.44 -14.54
N PRO A 5 -36.41 40.22 -14.32
CA PRO A 5 -37.00 39.35 -13.32
C PRO A 5 -36.52 39.76 -11.93
N VAL A 6 -37.50 40.01 -11.06
CA VAL A 6 -37.33 40.29 -9.63
C VAL A 6 -36.84 39.02 -8.93
N ILE A 7 -35.76 39.16 -8.18
CA ILE A 7 -35.16 38.15 -7.31
C ILE A 7 -36.06 37.98 -6.07
N THR A 8 -36.60 36.79 -5.87
CA THR A 8 -37.22 36.37 -4.60
C THR A 8 -36.35 35.30 -3.93
N LEU A 9 -35.63 35.70 -2.89
CA LEU A 9 -34.90 34.83 -1.97
C LEU A 9 -35.85 34.29 -0.89
N PRO A 10 -35.96 32.97 -0.67
CA PRO A 10 -36.43 32.46 0.60
C PRO A 10 -35.27 32.47 1.60
N ALA A 11 -35.32 33.42 2.54
CA ALA A 11 -34.53 33.37 3.75
C ALA A 11 -35.02 32.18 4.61
N MET A 12 -34.27 31.08 4.63
CA MET A 12 -34.42 30.06 5.65
C MET A 12 -33.32 30.23 6.69
N THR A 13 -33.81 30.54 7.88
CA THR A 13 -33.13 30.72 9.16
C THR A 13 -32.05 29.69 9.45
N LEU A 14 -30.82 30.18 9.61
CA LEU A 14 -29.67 29.44 10.12
C LEU A 14 -29.81 29.29 11.65
N GLY A 15 -30.33 28.14 12.09
CA GLY A 15 -30.30 27.76 13.51
C GLY A 15 -28.91 27.25 13.87
N ILE A 16 -28.17 28.01 14.66
CA ILE A 16 -26.92 27.58 15.30
C ILE A 16 -27.31 26.82 16.57
N LEU A 17 -27.03 25.51 16.61
CA LEU A 17 -26.93 24.76 17.86
C LEU A 17 -25.51 24.25 18.00
N PHE A 18 -24.78 24.86 18.93
CA PHE A 18 -23.56 24.36 19.51
C PHE A 18 -23.86 23.08 20.31
N GLY A 19 -23.34 21.95 19.81
CA GLY A 19 -23.09 20.72 20.55
C GLY A 19 -22.03 19.99 19.72
N GLY A 20 -20.77 19.98 20.13
CA GLY A 20 -20.32 19.20 21.26
C GLY A 20 -20.00 17.79 20.74
N GLY A 21 -18.74 17.54 20.43
CA GLY A 21 -18.20 16.18 20.37
C GLY A 21 -18.15 15.52 18.99
N MET A 22 -16.91 15.29 18.57
CA MET A 22 -16.45 14.14 17.81
C MET A 22 -16.79 14.11 16.31
N LEU A 23 -15.85 14.65 15.54
CA LEU A 23 -15.47 14.09 14.25
C LEU A 23 -15.52 12.56 14.35
N PRO A 24 -16.27 11.85 13.50
CA PRO A 24 -16.07 10.42 13.38
C PRO A 24 -14.68 10.27 12.76
N ALA A 25 -13.73 9.82 13.57
CA ALA A 25 -12.46 9.31 13.09
C ALA A 25 -12.78 8.11 12.17
N MET A 26 -12.89 8.37 10.87
CA MET A 26 -12.92 7.34 9.82
C MET A 26 -11.52 6.75 9.65
N ALA A 27 -10.89 6.38 10.76
CA ALA A 27 -9.55 5.86 10.83
C ALA A 27 -9.56 4.73 11.86
N ARG A 28 -10.22 3.63 11.51
CA ARG A 28 -9.99 2.29 12.06
C ARG A 28 -10.92 1.31 11.34
N ASP A 29 -10.36 0.15 11.07
CA ASP A 29 -11.03 -1.06 10.58
C ASP A 29 -11.28 -1.16 9.07
N MET A 30 -10.22 -0.94 8.27
CA MET A 30 -9.97 -1.90 7.18
C MET A 30 -9.33 -3.15 7.79
N ALA A 31 -10.13 -3.90 8.56
CA ALA A 31 -9.71 -5.18 9.10
C ALA A 31 -9.36 -6.10 7.93
N MET A 32 -8.08 -6.44 7.83
CA MET A 32 -7.57 -7.48 6.96
C MET A 32 -8.42 -8.74 7.15
N PRO A 33 -8.82 -9.45 6.08
CA PRO A 33 -9.63 -10.67 6.22
C PRO A 33 -8.96 -11.61 7.24
N PRO A 34 -9.73 -12.26 8.13
CA PRO A 34 -9.16 -13.11 9.16
C PRO A 34 -8.57 -14.36 8.50
N SER A 35 -7.26 -14.37 8.27
CA SER A 35 -6.44 -15.61 8.29
C SER A 35 -4.96 -15.42 7.94
N ALA A 36 -4.52 -14.34 7.29
CA ALA A 36 -3.12 -14.19 6.91
C ALA A 36 -2.50 -12.92 7.49
N THR A 37 -1.40 -13.07 8.22
CA THR A 37 -0.55 -11.95 8.66
C THR A 37 0.21 -11.38 7.46
N PRO A 38 0.69 -10.12 7.50
CA PRO A 38 1.54 -9.58 6.45
C PRO A 38 2.75 -10.47 6.15
N GLN A 39 3.34 -11.07 7.18
CA GLN A 39 4.45 -12.01 7.07
C GLN A 39 4.06 -13.27 6.28
N ALA A 40 2.90 -13.86 6.57
CA ALA A 40 2.41 -15.03 5.83
C ALA A 40 2.15 -14.70 4.35
N MET A 41 1.62 -13.51 4.06
CA MET A 41 1.43 -13.04 2.67
C MET A 41 2.78 -12.83 1.97
N ILE A 42 3.76 -12.26 2.66
CA ILE A 42 5.13 -12.12 2.16
C ILE A 42 5.75 -13.50 1.91
N ASP A 43 5.54 -14.48 2.79
CA ASP A 43 6.03 -15.86 2.64
C ASP A 43 5.43 -16.59 1.45
N ALA A 44 4.15 -16.35 1.16
CA ALA A 44 3.47 -16.92 0.00
C ALA A 44 3.79 -16.19 -1.33
N ALA A 45 4.36 -14.98 -1.27
CA ALA A 45 4.61 -14.18 -2.46
C ALA A 45 5.64 -14.82 -3.41
N PRO A 46 5.39 -14.82 -4.74
CA PRO A 46 6.37 -15.21 -5.76
C PRO A 46 7.66 -14.39 -5.62
N GLY A 47 8.79 -14.94 -6.06
CA GLY A 47 10.08 -14.26 -5.90
C GLY A 47 10.16 -12.90 -6.62
N ALA A 48 9.48 -12.74 -7.76
CA ALA A 48 9.37 -11.43 -8.42
C ALA A 48 8.63 -10.40 -7.56
N ARG A 49 7.55 -10.81 -6.86
CA ARG A 49 6.83 -9.95 -5.92
C ARG A 49 7.66 -9.64 -4.68
N LEU A 50 8.44 -10.62 -4.20
CA LEU A 50 9.39 -10.39 -3.11
C LEU A 50 10.47 -9.36 -3.50
N ALA A 51 10.98 -9.39 -4.73
CA ALA A 51 11.87 -8.34 -5.23
C ALA A 51 11.19 -6.97 -5.23
N GLY A 52 9.92 -6.90 -5.62
CA GLY A 52 9.14 -5.66 -5.54
C GLY A 52 8.97 -5.15 -4.11
N TYR A 53 8.71 -6.04 -3.13
CA TYR A 53 8.66 -5.66 -1.71
C TYR A 53 9.99 -5.06 -1.23
N LEU A 54 11.13 -5.62 -1.65
CA LEU A 54 12.42 -5.02 -1.33
C LEU A 54 12.56 -3.63 -1.94
N ASN A 55 12.10 -3.43 -3.18
CA ASN A 55 12.09 -2.11 -3.80
C ASN A 55 11.25 -1.11 -2.97
N PHE A 56 10.02 -1.50 -2.62
CA PHE A 56 9.16 -0.71 -1.73
C PHE A 56 9.87 -0.35 -0.42
N CYS A 57 10.47 -1.33 0.26
CA CYS A 57 11.11 -1.12 1.55
C CYS A 57 12.36 -0.22 1.45
N ILE A 58 13.16 -0.35 0.40
CA ILE A 58 14.34 0.48 0.16
C ILE A 58 13.92 1.93 -0.14
N GLU A 59 12.99 2.12 -1.09
CA GLU A 59 12.55 3.45 -1.51
C GLU A 59 11.83 4.22 -0.41
N ASN A 60 11.20 3.52 0.54
CA ASN A 60 10.55 4.13 1.70
C ASN A 60 11.47 4.25 2.93
N GLY A 61 12.75 3.89 2.84
CA GLY A 61 13.70 3.98 3.95
C GLY A 61 13.41 3.01 5.10
N LEU A 62 12.69 1.92 4.83
CA LEU A 62 12.29 0.88 5.79
C LEU A 62 13.25 -0.31 5.80
N ALA A 63 14.14 -0.40 4.82
CA ALA A 63 15.23 -1.36 4.74
C ALA A 63 16.54 -0.65 4.38
N ASP A 64 17.65 -1.16 4.88
CA ASP A 64 18.97 -0.64 4.53
C ASP A 64 19.27 -0.87 3.04
N HIS A 65 19.62 0.20 2.33
CA HIS A 65 19.84 0.15 0.89
C HIS A 65 21.02 -0.78 0.53
N ALA A 66 22.12 -0.72 1.28
CA ALA A 66 23.33 -1.48 0.98
C ALA A 66 23.13 -2.99 1.20
N GLY A 67 22.40 -3.37 2.25
CA GLY A 67 22.08 -4.76 2.57
C GLY A 67 20.97 -5.36 1.70
N ALA A 68 19.91 -4.60 1.40
CA ALA A 68 18.74 -5.13 0.70
C ALA A 68 18.87 -5.12 -0.84
N THR A 69 19.60 -4.16 -1.42
CA THR A 69 19.76 -4.05 -2.89
C THR A 69 20.38 -5.30 -3.52
N PRO A 70 21.44 -5.91 -2.98
CA PRO A 70 22.00 -7.15 -3.55
C PRO A 70 20.97 -8.30 -3.57
N LEU A 71 20.17 -8.44 -2.50
CA LEU A 71 19.12 -9.45 -2.41
C LEU A 71 18.03 -9.22 -3.47
N MET A 72 17.60 -7.97 -3.62
CA MET A 72 16.64 -7.56 -4.65
C MET A 72 17.16 -7.87 -6.05
N ASN A 73 18.40 -7.49 -6.36
CA ASN A 73 19.01 -7.74 -7.65
C ASN A 73 19.15 -9.24 -7.96
N THR A 74 19.45 -10.06 -6.96
CA THR A 74 19.47 -11.52 -7.12
C THR A 74 18.08 -12.06 -7.47
N LEU A 75 17.04 -11.63 -6.75
CA LEU A 75 15.66 -12.02 -7.06
C LEU A 75 15.21 -11.53 -8.45
N ILE A 76 15.58 -10.30 -8.84
CA ILE A 76 15.28 -9.76 -10.17
C ILE A 76 15.85 -10.68 -11.26
N ARG A 77 17.14 -11.05 -11.14
CA ARG A 77 17.80 -11.93 -12.12
C ARG A 77 17.23 -13.34 -12.13
N SER A 78 16.97 -13.93 -10.96
CA SER A 78 16.54 -15.34 -10.88
C SER A 78 15.08 -15.54 -11.26
N THR A 79 14.23 -14.50 -11.16
CA THR A 79 12.80 -14.60 -11.41
C THR A 79 12.32 -13.85 -12.65
N GLY A 80 13.19 -13.09 -13.32
CA GLY A 80 12.78 -12.21 -14.41
C GLY A 80 11.81 -11.13 -13.94
N ALA A 81 12.05 -10.58 -12.74
CA ALA A 81 11.16 -9.56 -12.15
C ALA A 81 11.20 -8.24 -12.94
N VAL A 82 12.32 -7.96 -13.61
CA VAL A 82 12.45 -6.85 -14.55
C VAL A 82 12.89 -7.46 -15.89
N PRO A 83 11.95 -7.93 -16.72
CA PRO A 83 12.29 -8.50 -18.00
C PRO A 83 12.89 -7.43 -18.92
N PRO A 84 13.75 -7.81 -19.87
CA PRO A 84 14.34 -6.86 -20.83
C PRO A 84 13.34 -6.39 -21.91
N ASP A 85 12.13 -6.93 -21.91
CA ASP A 85 11.04 -6.52 -22.80
C ASP A 85 10.21 -5.37 -22.20
N GLU A 86 9.33 -4.78 -23.01
CA GLU A 86 8.45 -3.69 -22.58
C GLU A 86 7.22 -4.17 -21.80
N HIS A 87 7.04 -5.48 -21.61
CA HIS A 87 5.83 -6.04 -21.02
C HIS A 87 5.81 -5.95 -19.49
N GLY A 88 6.98 -5.83 -18.85
CA GLY A 88 7.11 -5.74 -17.40
C GLY A 88 6.61 -7.00 -16.66
N ASN A 89 6.87 -7.07 -15.35
CA ASN A 89 6.38 -8.16 -14.51
C ASN A 89 5.37 -7.62 -13.50
N MET A 90 4.11 -8.04 -13.61
CA MET A 90 3.05 -7.53 -12.73
C MET A 90 3.26 -7.93 -11.26
N ASP A 91 3.87 -9.08 -10.97
CA ASP A 91 4.19 -9.45 -9.59
C ASP A 91 5.22 -8.50 -8.99
N TYR A 92 6.27 -8.15 -9.76
CA TYR A 92 7.23 -7.13 -9.34
C TYR A 92 6.54 -5.78 -9.12
N ALA A 93 5.70 -5.35 -10.06
CA ALA A 93 4.96 -4.09 -9.94
C ALA A 93 4.07 -4.05 -8.69
N TYR A 94 3.30 -5.12 -8.43
CA TYR A 94 2.49 -5.23 -7.21
C TYR A 94 3.34 -5.13 -5.94
N GLY A 95 4.48 -5.84 -5.92
CA GLY A 95 5.42 -5.76 -4.80
C GLY A 95 5.96 -4.35 -4.59
N THR A 96 6.37 -3.67 -5.66
CA THR A 96 6.91 -2.31 -5.64
C THR A 96 5.92 -1.28 -5.10
N VAL A 97 4.63 -1.45 -5.41
CA VAL A 97 3.58 -0.58 -4.84
C VAL A 97 3.05 -1.07 -3.47
N GLY A 98 3.70 -2.09 -2.89
CA GLY A 98 3.43 -2.61 -1.56
C GLY A 98 2.15 -3.45 -1.44
N VAL A 99 1.60 -4.02 -2.52
CA VAL A 99 0.42 -4.91 -2.45
C VAL A 99 0.83 -6.28 -1.91
N LEU A 100 0.35 -6.63 -0.71
CA LEU A 100 0.70 -7.86 0.00
C LEU A 100 0.08 -9.11 -0.66
N GLN A 101 -1.16 -8.97 -1.15
CA GLN A 101 -1.89 -10.06 -1.79
C GLN A 101 -2.78 -9.50 -2.92
N PRO A 102 -2.39 -9.69 -4.19
CA PRO A 102 -3.24 -9.31 -5.32
C PRO A 102 -4.54 -10.12 -5.35
N GLY A 103 -5.62 -9.49 -5.81
CA GLY A 103 -6.95 -10.12 -5.91
C GLY A 103 -8.00 -9.16 -6.47
N SER A 104 -9.26 -9.61 -6.53
CA SER A 104 -10.39 -8.74 -6.86
C SER A 104 -10.86 -7.99 -5.61
N GLY A 105 -10.96 -6.66 -5.70
CA GLY A 105 -11.44 -5.80 -4.62
C GLY A 105 -10.32 -5.13 -3.82
N ASN A 106 -10.52 -4.96 -2.51
CA ASN A 106 -9.55 -4.31 -1.65
C ASN A 106 -8.33 -5.22 -1.44
N MET A 107 -7.20 -4.86 -2.04
CA MET A 107 -5.95 -5.61 -1.91
C MET A 107 -5.20 -5.09 -0.69
N PRO A 108 -4.89 -5.92 0.32
CA PRO A 108 -4.13 -5.46 1.49
C PRO A 108 -2.76 -4.95 1.06
N ARG A 109 -2.33 -3.82 1.62
CA ARG A 109 -1.06 -3.16 1.28
C ARG A 109 -0.20 -2.92 2.50
N MET A 110 1.11 -2.87 2.30
CA MET A 110 2.07 -2.42 3.30
C MET A 110 1.76 -1.00 3.81
N THR A 111 1.17 -0.15 2.96
CA THR A 111 0.76 1.22 3.32
C THR A 111 -0.43 1.27 4.27
N ASP A 112 -1.23 0.20 4.33
CA ASP A 112 -2.40 0.11 5.22
C ASP A 112 -1.98 -0.26 6.65
N LEU A 113 -0.76 -0.81 6.80
CA LEU A 113 -0.13 -1.08 8.09
C LEU A 113 0.30 0.23 8.76
N ASP A 114 0.21 0.24 10.09
CA ASP A 114 0.89 1.27 10.88
C ASP A 114 2.42 1.18 10.71
N ILE A 115 3.12 2.24 11.13
CA ILE A 115 4.56 2.35 10.89
C ILE A 115 5.35 1.19 11.53
N PRO A 116 5.12 0.79 12.79
CA PRO A 116 5.78 -0.38 13.37
C PRO A 116 5.54 -1.67 12.59
N ALA A 117 4.27 -2.00 12.27
CA ALA A 117 3.95 -3.23 11.54
C ALA A 117 4.52 -3.22 10.11
N ARG A 118 4.62 -2.04 9.48
CA ARG A 118 5.27 -1.87 8.19
C ARG A 118 6.78 -2.12 8.26
N HIS A 119 7.45 -1.63 9.31
CA HIS A 119 8.86 -1.94 9.56
C HIS A 119 9.09 -3.44 9.77
N ASP A 120 8.21 -4.09 10.54
CA ASP A 120 8.28 -5.53 10.78
C ASP A 120 8.08 -6.33 9.48
N ALA A 121 7.12 -5.92 8.64
CA ALA A 121 6.89 -6.51 7.32
C ALA A 121 8.12 -6.36 6.41
N CYS A 122 8.74 -5.18 6.37
CA CYS A 122 9.96 -4.95 5.58
C CYS A 122 11.17 -5.74 6.10
N THR A 123 11.34 -5.81 7.42
CA THR A 123 12.37 -6.64 8.05
C THR A 123 12.18 -8.12 7.68
N HIS A 124 10.92 -8.59 7.69
CA HIS A 124 10.59 -9.95 7.30
C HIS A 124 10.87 -10.22 5.81
N ALA A 125 10.53 -9.28 4.91
CA ALA A 125 10.83 -9.40 3.48
C ALA A 125 12.34 -9.51 3.21
N VAL A 126 13.16 -8.69 3.88
CA VAL A 126 14.63 -8.77 3.79
C VAL A 126 15.13 -10.13 4.28
N LYS A 127 14.65 -10.60 5.45
CA LYS A 127 15.01 -11.90 6.00
C LYS A 127 14.64 -13.04 5.04
N LYS A 128 13.42 -13.02 4.48
CA LYS A 128 12.96 -14.01 3.51
C LYS A 128 13.87 -14.04 2.28
N ALA A 129 14.19 -12.88 1.72
CA ALA A 129 15.06 -12.80 0.56
C ALA A 129 16.46 -13.37 0.84
N GLY A 130 17.00 -13.15 2.04
CA GLY A 130 18.29 -13.71 2.46
C GLY A 130 18.29 -15.23 2.70
N MET A 131 17.13 -15.88 2.84
CA MET A 131 17.04 -17.34 3.00
C MET A 131 16.99 -18.10 1.66
N GLY A 132 16.65 -17.40 0.56
CA GLY A 132 16.51 -17.99 -0.78
C GLY A 132 17.50 -17.45 -1.82
N ALA A 133 18.43 -16.59 -1.42
CA ALA A 133 19.49 -16.02 -2.25
C ALA A 133 20.80 -16.82 -2.16
#